data_AF-A0A958UU85-F1
#
_entry.id   AF-A0A958UU85-F1
#
_cell.length_a   1.000
_cell.length_b   1.000
_cell.length_c   1.000
_cell.angle_alpha   90.00
_cell.angle_beta   90.00
_cell.angle_gamma   90.00
#
_symmetry.space_group_name_H-M   'P 1'
#
loop_
_entity.id
_entity.type
_entity.pdbx_description
1 polymer ?
#
loop_
_entity_poly.entity_id
_entity_poly.type
_entity_poly.pdbx_seq_one_letter_code
_entity_poly.pdbx_strand_id
1 'polypeptide(L)'
;SIERPEVTLLNKNQLSPVAKAEEIQVDLSFSSSAKTFTVYDNGVPVVSGKVPNSGKTSEKIKLLQGNNNISVIALDSKGFESDPETFSVINQEVSQKPVVHYVGIGVSKYVNSSMDLRYADKDVRSIAEYLGTKFENRITIDTLTNGQVTKENIANLKLKLMNTNINDIVIVSFSGHGLVDDDFNFYFATHDINFDNPEARGLSYEAMQDLLSGIPARRKLLLLDACHSGEIDTDEELEQVA
;
A
#
# COMPACT_ATOMS: atom_id res chain seq x y z
N SER A 1 -32.91 -6.43 -18.53
CA SER A 1 -31.59 -7.02 -18.25
C SER A 1 -30.60 -5.88 -18.15
N ILE A 2 -29.78 -5.82 -17.09
CA ILE A 2 -28.67 -4.85 -17.04
C ILE A 2 -27.57 -5.43 -17.93
N GLU A 3 -27.29 -4.79 -19.05
CA GLU A 3 -26.18 -5.17 -19.92
C GLU A 3 -24.88 -4.74 -19.22
N ARG A 4 -24.16 -5.70 -18.66
CA ARG A 4 -22.86 -5.46 -18.02
C ARG A 4 -21.81 -5.15 -19.10
N PRO A 5 -20.78 -4.34 -18.78
CA PRO A 5 -19.66 -4.21 -19.68
C PRO A 5 -18.94 -5.55 -19.84
N GLU A 6 -18.27 -5.74 -20.98
CA GLU A 6 -17.44 -6.90 -21.26
C GLU A 6 -16.04 -6.46 -21.67
N VAL A 7 -15.05 -7.29 -21.38
CA VAL A 7 -13.66 -7.12 -21.81
C VAL A 7 -13.12 -8.45 -22.33
N THR A 8 -12.29 -8.40 -23.36
CA THR A 8 -11.66 -9.58 -23.96
C THR A 8 -10.21 -9.30 -24.32
N LEU A 9 -9.33 -10.25 -24.00
CA LEU A 9 -7.92 -10.24 -24.36
C LEU A 9 -7.73 -10.86 -25.75
N LEU A 10 -7.46 -10.03 -26.75
CA LEU A 10 -7.40 -10.41 -28.16
C LEU A 10 -6.16 -11.25 -28.49
N ASN A 11 -5.04 -10.96 -27.83
CA ASN A 11 -3.76 -11.63 -28.07
C ASN A 11 -3.45 -12.74 -27.07
N LYS A 12 -4.46 -13.26 -26.34
CA LYS A 12 -4.28 -14.29 -25.29
C LYS A 12 -3.45 -15.49 -25.75
N ASN A 13 -3.70 -15.99 -26.97
CA ASN A 13 -2.99 -17.15 -27.53
C ASN A 13 -1.55 -16.85 -27.97
N GLN A 14 -1.16 -15.58 -28.03
CA GLN A 14 0.20 -15.13 -28.37
C GLN A 14 1.04 -14.89 -27.11
N LEU A 15 0.41 -14.77 -25.94
CA LEU A 15 1.09 -14.59 -24.67
C LEU A 15 1.67 -15.91 -24.20
N SER A 16 3.00 -15.98 -24.15
CA SER A 16 3.70 -17.13 -23.59
C SER A 16 3.43 -17.23 -22.08
N PRO A 17 3.12 -18.43 -21.53
CA PRO A 17 3.04 -18.64 -20.09
C PRO A 17 4.34 -18.32 -19.35
N VAL A 18 5.46 -18.30 -20.08
CA VAL A 18 6.79 -17.92 -19.57
C VAL A 18 7.34 -16.77 -20.40
N ALA A 19 7.56 -15.62 -19.76
CA ALA A 19 8.17 -14.44 -20.36
C ALA A 19 9.65 -14.34 -19.98
N LYS A 20 10.46 -13.91 -20.94
CA LYS A 20 11.85 -13.45 -20.75
C LYS A 20 11.95 -11.98 -21.16
N ALA A 21 11.00 -11.20 -20.65
CA ALA A 21 10.84 -9.79 -20.95
C ALA A 21 10.30 -9.07 -19.70
N GLU A 22 10.78 -7.86 -19.45
CA GLU A 22 10.32 -7.00 -18.36
C GLU A 22 8.89 -6.50 -18.55
N GLU A 23 8.36 -6.54 -19.77
CA GLU A 23 7.00 -6.13 -20.11
C GLU A 23 6.34 -7.07 -21.13
N ILE A 24 5.01 -7.11 -21.09
CA ILE A 24 4.17 -7.74 -22.12
C ILE A 24 3.19 -6.72 -22.68
N GLN A 25 2.76 -6.92 -23.92
CA GLN A 25 1.67 -6.16 -24.52
C GLN A 25 0.35 -6.94 -24.36
N VAL A 26 -0.69 -6.28 -23.87
CA VAL A 26 -2.06 -6.82 -23.83
C VAL A 26 -2.95 -6.04 -24.79
N ASP A 27 -3.58 -6.76 -25.72
CA ASP A 27 -4.51 -6.16 -26.67
C ASP A 27 -5.94 -6.43 -26.21
N LEU A 28 -6.67 -5.37 -25.90
CA LEU A 28 -7.98 -5.44 -25.25
C LEU A 28 -9.09 -4.98 -26.19
N SER A 29 -10.24 -5.65 -26.11
CA SER A 29 -11.49 -5.22 -26.73
C SER A 29 -12.57 -5.12 -25.65
N PHE A 30 -13.45 -4.13 -25.78
CA PHE A 30 -14.50 -3.84 -24.82
C PHE A 30 -15.86 -3.77 -25.49
N SER A 31 -16.93 -4.07 -24.74
CA SER A 31 -18.30 -3.78 -25.18
C SER A 31 -18.54 -2.27 -25.29
N SER A 32 -19.59 -1.87 -26.03
CA SER A 32 -19.98 -0.46 -26.20
C SER A 32 -20.42 0.23 -24.89
N SER A 33 -20.86 -0.56 -23.91
CA SER A 33 -21.28 -0.08 -22.58
C SER A 33 -20.09 0.28 -21.69
N ALA A 34 -18.91 -0.32 -21.92
CA ALA A 34 -17.69 -0.02 -21.14
C ALA A 34 -17.21 1.42 -21.33
N LYS A 35 -16.74 2.04 -20.25
CA LYS A 35 -16.28 3.44 -20.19
C LYS A 35 -14.86 3.58 -19.65
N THR A 36 -14.52 2.80 -18.65
CA THR A 36 -13.17 2.74 -18.10
C THR A 36 -12.73 1.29 -17.95
N PHE A 37 -11.42 1.09 -17.81
CA PHE A 37 -10.86 -0.22 -17.50
C PHE A 37 -9.68 -0.06 -16.56
N THR A 38 -9.39 -1.14 -15.83
CA THR A 38 -8.17 -1.28 -15.04
C THR A 38 -7.58 -2.66 -15.28
N VAL A 39 -6.28 -2.69 -15.54
CA VAL A 39 -5.44 -3.88 -15.54
C VAL A 39 -4.79 -3.98 -14.17
N TYR A 40 -4.89 -5.16 -13.56
CA TYR A 40 -4.24 -5.50 -12.31
C TYR A 40 -3.18 -6.56 -12.54
N ASP A 41 -2.07 -6.48 -11.80
CA ASP A 41 -1.09 -7.56 -11.67
C ASP A 41 -1.02 -7.94 -10.19
N ASN A 42 -1.38 -9.19 -9.89
CA ASN A 42 -1.45 -9.70 -8.52
C ASN A 42 -2.30 -8.81 -7.59
N GLY A 43 -3.39 -8.25 -8.13
CA GLY A 43 -4.31 -7.35 -7.42
C GLY A 43 -3.84 -5.89 -7.32
N VAL A 44 -2.65 -5.55 -7.79
CA VAL A 44 -2.17 -4.15 -7.83
C VAL A 44 -2.58 -3.52 -9.17
N PRO A 45 -3.26 -2.36 -9.19
CA PRO A 45 -3.58 -1.67 -10.44
C PRO A 45 -2.29 -1.20 -11.11
N VAL A 46 -2.09 -1.58 -12.37
CA VAL A 46 -0.86 -1.28 -13.14
C VAL A 46 -1.12 -0.37 -14.33
N VAL A 47 -2.33 -0.43 -14.89
CA VAL A 47 -2.79 0.46 -15.96
C VAL A 47 -4.27 0.73 -15.72
N SER A 48 -4.69 1.99 -15.77
CA SER A 48 -6.09 2.38 -15.77
C SER A 48 -6.33 3.43 -16.84
N GLY A 49 -7.47 3.35 -17.53
CA GLY A 49 -7.75 4.24 -18.64
C GLY A 49 -9.23 4.34 -18.97
N LYS A 50 -9.55 5.30 -19.85
CA LYS A 50 -10.85 5.35 -20.51
C LYS A 50 -10.84 4.40 -21.69
N VAL A 51 -11.96 3.72 -21.93
CA VAL A 51 -12.15 2.89 -23.11
C VAL A 51 -12.23 3.81 -24.35
N PRO A 52 -11.37 3.62 -25.37
CA PRO A 52 -11.42 4.43 -26.58
C PRO A 52 -12.71 4.22 -27.37
N ASN A 53 -13.08 5.18 -28.23
CA ASN A 53 -14.28 5.07 -29.08
C ASN A 53 -14.23 3.87 -30.04
N SER A 54 -13.04 3.37 -30.38
CA SER A 54 -12.85 2.13 -31.15
C SER A 54 -13.26 0.86 -30.40
N GLY A 55 -13.46 0.95 -29.08
CA GLY A 55 -13.65 -0.18 -28.18
C GLY A 55 -12.40 -1.05 -28.02
N LYS A 56 -11.22 -0.58 -28.45
CA LYS A 56 -9.97 -1.36 -28.41
C LYS A 56 -8.79 -0.52 -27.97
N THR A 57 -7.88 -1.12 -27.20
CA THR A 57 -6.59 -0.51 -26.80
C THR A 57 -5.50 -1.57 -26.72
N SER A 58 -4.24 -1.14 -26.73
CA SER A 58 -3.07 -1.98 -26.51
C SER A 58 -2.26 -1.37 -25.37
N GLU A 59 -2.06 -2.12 -24.29
CA GLU A 59 -1.35 -1.66 -23.10
C GLU A 59 -0.08 -2.44 -22.86
N LYS A 60 0.95 -1.77 -22.36
CA LYS A 60 2.21 -2.41 -21.94
C LYS A 60 2.19 -2.60 -20.42
N ILE A 61 2.33 -3.85 -20.00
CA ILE A 61 2.31 -4.25 -18.60
C ILE A 61 3.70 -4.68 -18.18
N LYS A 62 4.34 -3.89 -17.30
CA LYS A 62 5.57 -4.30 -16.64
C LYS A 62 5.30 -5.48 -15.71
N LEU A 63 6.14 -6.50 -15.77
CA LEU A 63 6.03 -7.73 -15.01
C LEU A 63 6.96 -7.72 -13.78
N LEU A 64 6.44 -8.20 -12.65
CA LEU A 64 7.26 -8.67 -11.54
C LEU A 64 8.05 -9.90 -11.94
N GLN A 65 9.22 -10.08 -11.33
CA GLN A 65 9.95 -11.33 -11.39
C GLN A 65 9.12 -12.45 -10.72
N GLY A 66 9.02 -13.59 -11.41
CA GLY A 66 8.20 -14.72 -10.99
C GLY A 66 6.77 -14.63 -11.50
N ASN A 67 5.80 -15.00 -10.66
CA ASN A 67 4.41 -15.14 -11.06
C ASN A 67 3.71 -13.77 -11.14
N ASN A 68 3.03 -13.54 -12.25
CA ASN A 68 2.16 -12.40 -12.49
C ASN A 68 0.78 -12.93 -12.86
N ASN A 69 -0.21 -12.69 -12.02
CA ASN A 69 -1.60 -13.00 -12.30
C ASN A 69 -2.27 -11.71 -12.78
N ILE A 70 -2.46 -11.61 -14.09
CA ILE A 70 -3.03 -10.44 -14.73
C ILE A 70 -4.54 -10.58 -14.79
N SER A 71 -5.26 -9.54 -14.37
CA SER A 71 -6.71 -9.43 -14.55
C SER A 71 -7.06 -8.08 -15.16
N VAL A 72 -8.11 -8.06 -15.98
CA VAL A 72 -8.65 -6.85 -16.57
C VAL A 72 -10.13 -6.74 -16.24
N ILE A 73 -10.53 -5.59 -15.72
CA ILE A 73 -11.93 -5.28 -15.38
C ILE A 73 -12.32 -4.00 -16.11
N ALA A 74 -13.49 -4.01 -16.74
CA ALA A 74 -14.10 -2.83 -17.35
C ALA A 74 -15.29 -2.34 -16.50
N LEU A 75 -15.51 -1.03 -16.46
CA LEU A 75 -16.65 -0.40 -15.79
C LEU A 75 -17.48 0.41 -16.77
N ASP A 76 -18.80 0.40 -16.60
CA ASP A 76 -19.72 1.28 -17.32
C ASP A 76 -19.85 2.67 -16.66
N SER A 77 -20.75 3.51 -17.18
CA SER A 77 -20.97 4.86 -16.62
C SER A 77 -21.65 4.88 -15.24
N LYS A 78 -22.19 3.74 -14.79
CA LYS A 78 -22.86 3.58 -13.50
C LYS A 78 -21.97 2.86 -12.47
N GLY A 79 -20.77 2.45 -12.87
CA GLY A 79 -19.82 1.73 -12.03
C GLY A 79 -20.06 0.21 -11.98
N PHE A 80 -20.89 -0.36 -12.84
CA PHE A 80 -21.02 -1.83 -12.91
C PHE A 80 -19.78 -2.43 -13.57
N GLU A 81 -19.21 -3.44 -12.91
CA GLU A 81 -18.03 -4.16 -13.38
C GLU A 81 -18.38 -5.29 -14.36
N SER A 82 -17.44 -5.57 -15.27
CA SER A 82 -17.42 -6.76 -16.10
C SER A 82 -17.01 -8.00 -15.28
N ASP A 83 -17.23 -9.19 -15.82
CA ASP A 83 -16.45 -10.34 -15.37
C ASP A 83 -14.96 -10.09 -15.69
N PRO A 84 -14.02 -10.54 -14.84
CA PRO A 84 -12.60 -10.30 -15.07
C PRO A 84 -12.05 -11.20 -16.17
N GLU A 85 -11.36 -10.61 -17.15
CA GLU A 85 -10.53 -11.36 -18.09
C GLU A 85 -9.17 -11.62 -17.45
N THR A 86 -8.77 -12.90 -17.31
CA THR A 86 -7.58 -13.29 -16.54
C THR A 86 -6.62 -14.19 -17.32
N PHE A 87 -5.33 -14.04 -17.00
CA PHE A 87 -4.26 -14.93 -17.42
C PHE A 87 -3.05 -14.82 -16.49
N SER A 88 -2.17 -15.83 -16.52
CA SER A 88 -0.95 -15.84 -15.72
C SER A 88 0.28 -15.90 -16.62
N VAL A 89 1.33 -15.20 -16.23
CA VAL A 89 2.65 -15.24 -16.88
C VAL A 89 3.76 -15.31 -15.83
N ILE A 90 4.74 -16.17 -16.08
CA ILE A 90 5.93 -16.29 -15.24
C ILE A 90 7.07 -15.52 -15.91
N ASN A 91 7.50 -14.41 -15.31
CA ASN A 91 8.69 -13.69 -15.75
C ASN A 91 9.95 -14.33 -15.16
N GLN A 92 10.79 -14.88 -16.03
CA GLN A 92 12.08 -15.50 -15.65
C GLN A 92 13.27 -14.55 -15.85
N GLU A 93 13.04 -13.33 -16.35
CA GLU A 93 14.09 -12.34 -16.47
C GLU A 93 14.53 -11.88 -15.08
N VAL A 94 15.83 -11.99 -14.80
CA VAL A 94 16.44 -11.55 -13.55
C VAL A 94 17.26 -10.31 -13.86
N SER A 95 16.62 -9.13 -13.94
CA SER A 95 17.38 -7.91 -14.23
C SER A 95 18.15 -7.41 -13.01
N GLN A 96 17.56 -7.46 -11.80
CA GLN A 96 18.22 -7.14 -10.54
C GLN A 96 17.65 -7.96 -9.37
N LYS A 97 18.49 -8.31 -8.38
CA LYS A 97 18.00 -8.92 -7.14
C LYS A 97 17.16 -7.89 -6.37
N PRO A 98 15.94 -8.25 -5.92
CA PRO A 98 15.12 -7.36 -5.10
C PRO A 98 15.85 -6.81 -3.87
N VAL A 99 15.68 -5.52 -3.62
CA VAL A 99 16.11 -4.83 -2.40
C VAL A 99 14.92 -4.68 -1.46
N VAL A 100 15.16 -4.83 -0.16
CA VAL A 100 14.18 -4.51 0.88
C VAL A 100 14.34 -3.05 1.28
N HIS A 101 13.25 -2.30 1.37
CA HIS A 101 13.24 -0.95 1.94
C HIS A 101 12.43 -1.01 3.22
N TYR A 102 13.10 -0.87 4.35
CA TYR A 102 12.46 -0.83 5.66
C TYR A 102 12.34 0.61 6.15
N VAL A 103 11.12 1.00 6.51
CA VAL A 103 10.78 2.28 7.12
C VAL A 103 10.22 2.02 8.51
N GLY A 104 10.94 2.44 9.56
CA GLY A 104 10.50 2.33 10.94
C GLY A 104 10.11 3.69 11.51
N ILE A 105 8.90 3.83 12.04
CA ILE A 105 8.36 5.07 12.61
C ILE A 105 7.89 4.77 14.03
N GLY A 106 8.66 5.20 15.03
CA GLY A 106 8.44 4.84 16.43
C GLY A 106 8.43 6.04 17.37
N VAL A 107 7.35 6.26 18.13
CA VAL A 107 7.24 7.39 19.06
C VAL A 107 7.11 6.91 20.50
N SER A 108 8.21 7.04 21.24
CA SER A 108 8.24 6.80 22.68
C SER A 108 8.24 8.08 23.50
N LYS A 109 8.83 9.16 22.96
CA LYS A 109 8.89 10.46 23.62
C LYS A 109 8.03 11.47 22.86
N TYR A 110 7.04 12.04 23.53
CA TYR A 110 6.16 13.07 23.00
C TYR A 110 6.52 14.44 23.58
N VAL A 111 6.05 15.52 22.95
CA VAL A 111 6.14 16.87 23.54
C VAL A 111 5.41 16.90 24.89
N ASN A 112 4.24 16.26 24.97
CA ASN A 112 3.60 15.97 26.24
C ASN A 112 4.20 14.70 26.87
N SER A 113 5.19 14.88 27.74
CA SER A 113 5.88 13.77 28.41
C SER A 113 4.98 12.86 29.27
N SER A 114 3.76 13.28 29.64
CA SER A 114 2.82 12.40 30.35
C SER A 114 2.32 11.26 29.47
N MET A 115 2.47 11.37 28.15
CA MET A 115 2.05 10.39 27.16
C MET A 115 3.20 9.49 26.69
N ASP A 116 4.40 9.60 27.28
CA ASP A 116 5.57 8.82 26.88
C ASP A 116 5.31 7.30 26.97
N LEU A 117 5.75 6.58 25.95
CA LEU A 117 5.76 5.13 25.88
C LEU A 117 7.16 4.59 26.13
N ARG A 118 7.24 3.33 26.58
CA ARG A 118 8.53 2.74 26.96
C ARG A 118 9.32 2.13 25.80
N TYR A 119 8.65 1.63 24.77
CA TYR A 119 9.28 0.71 23.80
C TYR A 119 9.04 1.00 22.32
N ALA A 120 8.07 1.83 21.95
CA ALA A 120 7.73 2.08 20.56
C ALA A 120 8.92 2.43 19.63
N ASP A 121 9.86 3.27 20.10
CA ASP A 121 11.06 3.60 19.34
C ASP A 121 12.08 2.45 19.28
N LYS A 122 12.13 1.61 20.32
CA LYS A 122 12.94 0.39 20.37
C LYS A 122 12.38 -0.70 19.45
N ASP A 123 11.07 -0.83 19.35
CA ASP A 123 10.41 -1.88 18.56
C ASP A 123 10.77 -1.74 17.07
N VAL A 124 10.64 -0.54 16.52
CA VAL A 124 11.03 -0.27 15.12
C VAL A 124 12.54 -0.42 14.88
N ARG A 125 13.38 -0.05 15.86
CA ARG A 125 14.85 -0.27 15.76
C ARG A 125 15.22 -1.76 15.80
N SER A 126 14.51 -2.55 16.60
CA SER A 126 14.75 -4.00 16.72
C SER A 126 14.40 -4.73 15.42
N ILE A 127 13.29 -4.34 14.77
CA ILE A 127 12.94 -4.85 13.45
C ILE A 127 14.01 -4.42 12.41
N ALA A 128 14.45 -3.17 12.45
CA ALA A 128 15.52 -2.68 11.57
C ALA A 128 16.81 -3.51 11.70
N GLU A 129 17.25 -3.78 12.92
CA GLU A 129 18.46 -4.58 13.19
C GLU A 129 18.33 -6.02 12.70
N TYR A 130 17.19 -6.66 12.96
CA TYR A 130 16.92 -8.03 12.49
C TYR A 130 16.91 -8.10 10.96
N LEU A 131 16.20 -7.18 10.29
CA LEU A 131 16.15 -7.14 8.83
C LEU A 131 17.52 -6.78 8.23
N GLY A 132 18.25 -5.84 8.85
CA GLY A 132 19.62 -5.48 8.49
C GLY A 132 20.55 -6.68 8.48
N THR A 133 20.50 -7.49 9.55
CA THR A 133 21.28 -8.73 9.66
C THR A 133 20.87 -9.76 8.60
N LYS A 134 19.57 -9.92 8.35
CA LYS A 134 19.04 -10.93 7.42
C LYS A 134 19.30 -10.62 5.95
N PHE A 135 19.27 -9.35 5.57
CA PHE A 135 19.36 -8.91 4.18
C PHE A 135 20.70 -8.27 3.81
N GLU A 136 21.54 -7.95 4.80
CA GLU A 136 22.89 -7.41 4.63
C GLU A 136 22.92 -6.19 3.68
N ASN A 137 23.54 -6.32 2.51
CA ASN A 137 23.64 -5.26 1.52
C ASN A 137 22.41 -5.12 0.60
N ARG A 138 21.37 -5.96 0.79
CA ARG A 138 20.11 -5.93 0.03
C ARG A 138 18.97 -5.26 0.81
N ILE A 139 19.30 -4.33 1.70
CA ILE A 139 18.31 -3.56 2.43
C ILE A 139 18.72 -2.10 2.59
N THR A 140 17.75 -1.22 2.45
CA THR A 140 17.81 0.20 2.87
C THR A 140 16.97 0.35 4.12
N ILE A 141 17.50 1.03 5.14
CA ILE A 141 16.81 1.27 6.41
C ILE A 141 16.68 2.77 6.63
N ASP A 142 15.44 3.22 6.78
CA ASP A 142 15.10 4.58 7.18
C ASP A 142 14.28 4.50 8.48
N THR A 143 14.74 5.16 9.54
CA THR A 143 14.04 5.13 10.82
C THR A 143 13.85 6.54 11.36
N LEU A 144 12.60 6.89 11.68
CA LEU A 144 12.24 8.11 12.39
C LEU A 144 11.82 7.71 13.80
N THR A 145 12.46 8.30 14.81
CA THR A 145 12.09 8.05 16.20
C THR A 145 11.91 9.32 17.00
N ASN A 146 10.95 9.28 17.94
CA ASN A 146 10.70 10.35 18.90
C ASN A 146 10.58 11.70 18.18
N GLY A 147 11.37 12.71 18.56
CA GLY A 147 11.38 14.05 17.97
C GLY A 147 11.51 14.14 16.45
N GLN A 148 11.92 13.06 15.77
CA GLN A 148 11.99 12.99 14.31
C GLN A 148 10.65 12.64 13.67
N VAL A 149 9.70 12.08 14.41
CA VAL A 149 8.40 11.63 13.91
C VAL A 149 7.44 12.82 13.86
N THR A 150 7.57 13.59 12.78
CA THR A 150 6.68 14.69 12.43
C THR A 150 6.05 14.42 11.06
N LYS A 151 4.89 15.05 10.77
CA LYS A 151 4.23 14.92 9.45
C LYS A 151 5.19 15.20 8.29
N GLU A 152 6.03 16.22 8.44
CA GLU A 152 6.97 16.66 7.40
C GLU A 152 8.05 15.60 7.13
N ASN A 153 8.65 15.05 8.18
CA ASN A 153 9.67 14.00 8.02
C ASN A 153 9.07 12.71 7.48
N ILE A 154 7.84 12.38 7.87
CA ILE A 154 7.12 11.21 7.34
C ILE A 154 6.84 11.40 5.84
N ALA A 155 6.41 12.59 5.42
CA ALA A 155 6.21 12.88 4.00
C ALA A 155 7.49 12.72 3.17
N ASN A 156 8.66 13.06 3.73
CA ASN A 156 9.95 12.87 3.06
C ASN A 156 10.31 11.38 2.84
N LEU A 157 9.77 10.46 3.64
CA LEU A 157 9.97 9.02 3.42
C LEU A 157 9.31 8.56 2.11
N LYS A 158 8.14 9.11 1.75
CA LYS A 158 7.49 8.82 0.47
C LYS A 158 8.40 9.15 -0.70
N LEU A 159 9.10 10.29 -0.65
CA LEU A 159 10.05 10.68 -1.70
C LEU A 159 11.18 9.67 -1.90
N LYS A 160 11.65 9.04 -0.83
CA LYS A 160 12.64 7.95 -0.90
C LYS A 160 12.04 6.71 -1.55
N LEU A 161 10.85 6.31 -1.09
CA LEU A 161 10.13 5.14 -1.60
C LEU A 161 9.72 5.29 -3.08
N MET A 162 9.58 6.51 -3.60
CA MET A 162 9.37 6.72 -5.04
C MET A 162 10.53 6.22 -5.93
N ASN A 163 11.72 6.00 -5.36
CA ASN A 163 12.89 5.49 -6.09
C ASN A 163 13.04 3.96 -6.03
N THR A 164 12.10 3.23 -5.42
CA THR A 164 12.14 1.76 -5.43
C THR A 164 11.97 1.21 -6.85
N ASN A 165 12.42 -0.02 -7.08
CA ASN A 165 12.06 -0.78 -8.28
C ASN A 165 10.79 -1.59 -8.08
N ILE A 166 10.16 -2.00 -9.19
CA ILE A 166 8.93 -2.82 -9.20
C ILE A 166 9.02 -4.10 -8.35
N ASN A 167 10.20 -4.73 -8.37
CA ASN A 167 10.50 -5.99 -7.68
C ASN A 167 10.92 -5.83 -6.22
N ASP A 168 11.20 -4.61 -5.79
CA ASP A 168 11.60 -4.33 -4.41
C ASP A 168 10.46 -4.63 -3.44
N ILE A 169 10.82 -4.81 -2.18
CA ILE A 169 9.89 -5.07 -1.08
C ILE A 169 9.93 -3.87 -0.15
N VAL A 170 8.78 -3.26 0.11
CA VAL A 170 8.67 -2.13 1.04
C VAL A 170 7.96 -2.60 2.30
N ILE A 171 8.60 -2.38 3.45
CA ILE A 171 8.05 -2.69 4.77
C ILE A 171 8.02 -1.37 5.55
N VAL A 172 6.82 -0.93 5.92
CA VAL A 172 6.64 0.24 6.79
C VAL A 172 6.09 -0.24 8.11
N SER A 173 6.71 0.17 9.22
CA SER A 173 6.26 -0.14 10.58
C SER A 173 6.01 1.13 11.35
N PHE A 174 4.84 1.21 11.97
CA PHE A 174 4.47 2.24 12.92
C PHE A 174 4.37 1.62 14.31
N SER A 175 4.94 2.28 15.32
CA SER A 175 4.72 1.94 16.72
C SER A 175 4.57 3.20 17.56
N GLY A 176 3.52 3.28 18.38
CA GLY A 176 3.16 4.49 19.12
C GLY A 176 1.70 4.53 19.55
N HIS A 177 1.21 5.71 19.95
CA HIS A 177 -0.22 5.87 20.28
C HIS A 177 -1.08 5.96 19.03
N GLY A 178 -2.25 5.33 19.09
CA GLY A 178 -3.36 5.57 18.18
C GLY A 178 -4.43 6.42 18.88
N LEU A 179 -4.97 7.40 18.18
CA LEU A 179 -6.02 8.29 18.66
C LEU A 179 -7.22 8.21 17.71
N VAL A 180 -8.40 8.51 18.25
CA VAL A 180 -9.65 8.55 17.49
C VAL A 180 -10.33 9.87 17.85
N ASP A 181 -10.79 10.62 16.84
CA ASP A 181 -11.58 11.84 17.05
C ASP A 181 -13.08 11.52 17.24
N ASP A 182 -13.89 12.55 17.48
CA ASP A 182 -15.34 12.41 17.72
C ASP A 182 -16.10 11.80 16.52
N ASP A 183 -15.53 11.88 15.31
CA ASP A 183 -16.08 11.33 14.07
C ASP A 183 -15.54 9.91 13.77
N PHE A 184 -14.87 9.28 14.74
CA PHE A 184 -14.26 7.95 14.64
C PHE A 184 -13.09 7.85 13.63
N ASN A 185 -12.45 8.96 13.28
CA ASN A 185 -11.27 8.93 12.42
C ASN A 185 -10.02 8.57 13.24
N PHE A 186 -9.27 7.58 12.75
CA PHE A 186 -8.01 7.16 13.36
C PHE A 186 -6.83 8.07 12.98
N TYR A 187 -6.02 8.42 13.97
CA TYR A 187 -4.73 9.11 13.80
C TYR A 187 -3.62 8.40 14.57
N PHE A 188 -2.49 8.18 13.92
CA PHE A 188 -1.24 7.82 14.58
C PHE A 188 -0.61 9.07 15.22
N ALA A 189 -0.23 8.96 16.48
CA ALA A 189 0.33 10.05 17.26
C ALA A 189 1.77 10.37 16.85
N THR A 190 1.98 11.54 16.25
CA THR A 190 3.32 12.10 16.01
C THR A 190 3.91 12.67 17.30
N HIS A 191 5.21 12.98 17.29
CA HIS A 191 5.90 13.51 18.47
C HIS A 191 5.27 14.78 19.05
N ASP A 192 4.86 15.68 18.17
CA ASP A 192 4.36 17.02 18.49
C ASP A 192 2.82 17.11 18.41
N ILE A 193 2.14 15.97 18.56
CA ILE A 193 0.69 15.92 18.56
C ILE A 193 0.08 16.62 19.78
N ASN A 194 -1.08 17.26 19.56
CA ASN A 194 -2.00 17.57 20.64
C ASN A 194 -2.97 16.40 20.80
N PHE A 195 -2.91 15.70 21.93
CA PHE A 195 -3.74 14.52 22.19
C PHE A 195 -5.25 14.85 22.27
N ASP A 196 -5.61 16.09 22.62
CA ASP A 196 -7.00 16.54 22.67
C ASP A 196 -7.52 17.02 21.30
N ASN A 197 -6.62 17.25 20.34
CA ASN A 197 -6.97 17.65 18.98
C ASN A 197 -5.99 17.04 17.97
N PRO A 198 -6.14 15.73 17.66
CA PRO A 198 -5.15 14.98 16.90
C PRO A 198 -5.10 15.37 15.42
N GLU A 199 -6.16 15.93 14.84
CA GLU A 199 -6.27 16.19 13.39
C GLU A 199 -5.07 16.98 12.82
N ALA A 200 -4.68 18.04 13.52
CA ALA A 200 -3.66 18.97 13.04
C ALA A 200 -2.28 18.30 12.85
N ARG A 201 -1.85 17.45 13.80
CA ARG A 201 -0.49 16.89 13.85
C ARG A 201 -0.43 15.37 13.80
N GLY A 202 -1.51 14.66 14.10
CA GLY A 202 -1.64 13.21 13.95
C GLY A 202 -1.74 12.77 12.50
N LEU A 203 -1.18 11.60 12.21
CA LEU A 203 -1.13 11.05 10.86
C LEU A 203 -2.35 10.15 10.64
N SER A 204 -3.26 10.55 9.74
CA SER A 204 -4.45 9.77 9.45
C SER A 204 -4.11 8.40 8.84
N TYR A 205 -5.05 7.46 8.92
CA TYR A 205 -4.89 6.15 8.27
C TYR A 205 -4.64 6.27 6.76
N GLU A 206 -5.36 7.16 6.08
CA GLU A 206 -5.13 7.47 4.66
C GLU A 206 -3.71 7.99 4.42
N ALA A 207 -3.21 8.90 5.25
CA ALA A 207 -1.85 9.43 5.12
C ALA A 207 -0.77 8.36 5.34
N MET A 208 -1.02 7.36 6.21
CA MET A 208 -0.13 6.19 6.35
C MET A 208 -0.15 5.32 5.10
N GLN A 209 -1.33 5.02 4.54
CA GLN A 209 -1.47 4.28 3.29
C GLN A 209 -0.80 5.02 2.13
N ASP A 210 -0.82 6.34 2.16
CA ASP A 210 -0.24 7.20 1.14
C ASP A 210 1.29 7.09 1.02
N LEU A 211 1.98 6.62 2.06
CA LEU A 211 3.41 6.26 1.94
C LEU A 211 3.64 5.11 0.97
N LEU A 212 2.66 4.22 0.87
CA LEU A 212 2.68 3.02 0.04
C LEU A 212 1.97 3.22 -1.30
N SER A 213 1.05 4.16 -1.38
CA SER A 213 0.31 4.46 -2.60
C SER A 213 1.23 5.07 -3.67
N GLY A 214 1.09 4.61 -4.92
CA GLY A 214 1.81 5.14 -6.08
C GLY A 214 3.30 4.82 -6.17
N ILE A 215 3.94 4.25 -5.14
CA ILE A 215 5.36 3.86 -5.22
C ILE A 215 5.56 2.69 -6.20
N PRO A 216 6.71 2.59 -6.90
CA PRO A 216 6.91 1.58 -7.95
C PRO A 216 6.92 0.13 -7.44
N ALA A 217 7.48 -0.13 -6.25
CA ALA A 217 7.48 -1.46 -5.64
C ALA A 217 6.05 -1.99 -5.54
N ARG A 218 5.82 -3.27 -5.85
CA ARG A 218 4.46 -3.86 -5.74
C ARG A 218 4.28 -4.73 -4.51
N ARG A 219 5.36 -5.18 -3.88
CA ARG A 219 5.33 -5.97 -2.65
C ARG A 219 5.47 -5.04 -1.45
N LYS A 220 4.37 -4.83 -0.74
CA LYS A 220 4.27 -3.84 0.33
C LYS A 220 3.71 -4.50 1.58
N LEU A 221 4.26 -4.15 2.74
CA LEU A 221 3.76 -4.57 4.05
C LEU A 221 3.68 -3.36 4.97
N LEU A 222 2.50 -3.09 5.51
CA LEU A 222 2.30 -2.13 6.58
C LEU A 222 2.10 -2.88 7.90
N LEU A 223 2.93 -2.58 8.89
CA LEU A 223 2.78 -3.05 10.26
C LEU A 223 2.36 -1.86 11.11
N LEU A 224 1.24 -1.97 11.81
CA LEU A 224 0.72 -0.93 12.69
C LEU A 224 0.60 -1.50 14.09
N ASP A 225 1.51 -1.09 14.96
CA ASP A 225 1.50 -1.39 16.40
C ASP A 225 1.12 -0.12 17.16
N ALA A 226 -0.16 0.25 17.04
CA ALA A 226 -0.71 1.40 17.71
C ALA A 226 -2.07 1.04 18.29
N CYS A 227 -2.19 1.14 19.61
CA CYS A 227 -3.44 0.92 20.32
C CYS A 227 -4.14 2.25 20.57
N HIS A 228 -5.46 2.20 20.66
CA HIS A 228 -6.28 3.30 21.12
C HIS A 228 -6.00 3.56 22.60
N SER A 229 -5.47 4.73 22.95
CA SER A 229 -5.29 5.12 24.36
C SER A 229 -6.58 5.64 25.02
N GLY A 230 -7.75 5.39 24.43
CA GLY A 230 -9.04 6.00 24.81
C GLY A 230 -10.18 5.05 25.20
N GLU A 231 -10.01 3.73 25.15
CA GLU A 231 -10.88 2.82 25.91
C GLU A 231 -10.29 2.70 27.31
N ILE A 232 -10.86 3.46 28.24
CA ILE A 232 -11.07 2.91 29.58
C ILE A 232 -11.98 1.70 29.32
N ASP A 233 -11.54 0.48 29.66
CA ASP A 233 -12.43 -0.67 29.82
C ASP A 233 -13.58 -0.21 30.74
N THR A 234 -14.72 0.19 30.17
CA THR A 234 -15.96 0.37 30.92
C THR A 234 -16.65 -0.99 31.04
N ASP A 235 -15.90 -2.00 31.51
CA ASP A 235 -16.42 -3.29 31.95
C ASP A 235 -16.80 -3.25 33.46
N GLU A 236 -16.99 -2.06 34.04
CA GLU A 236 -17.48 -1.84 35.41
C GLU A 236 -18.94 -1.33 35.51
N GLU A 237 -19.68 -1.14 34.40
CA GLU A 237 -21.09 -0.64 34.46
C GLU A 237 -22.19 -1.68 34.16
N LEU A 238 -21.88 -2.99 34.18
CA LEU A 238 -22.91 -4.05 34.06
C LEU A 238 -23.23 -4.80 35.37
N GLU A 239 -22.86 -4.27 36.54
CA GLU A 239 -23.28 -4.83 37.84
C GLU A 239 -24.36 -4.03 38.59
N GLN A 240 -25.03 -3.06 37.96
CA GLN A 240 -26.20 -2.38 38.58
C GLN A 240 -27.43 -2.35 37.68
N VAL A 241 -27.90 -3.52 37.28
CA VAL A 241 -29.34 -3.77 37.14
C VAL A 241 -29.64 -5.24 37.44
N ALA A 242 -29.69 -5.54 38.74
CA ALA A 242 -30.47 -6.63 39.31
C ALA A 242 -31.83 -6.10 39.77
#